data_AF-A8G8Y9-F1
#
_entry.id   AF-A8G8Y9-F1
#
_cell.length_a   1.000
_cell.length_b   1.000
_cell.length_c   1.000
_cell.angle_alpha   90.00
_cell.angle_beta   90.00
_cell.angle_gamma   90.00
#
_symmetry.space_group_name_H-M   'P 1'
#
loop_
_entity.id
_entity.type
_entity.pdbx_description
1 polymer ?
#
loop_
_entity_poly.entity_id
_entity_poly.type
_entity_poly.pdbx_seq_one_letter_code
_entity_poly.pdbx_strand_id
1 'polypeptide(L)'
;MARREGWNSRRRKGVQGKALEYHIDSLPAGTRNLLVLKEEPASYQVERKDPLVVWIEYYYHLTECEREKVLAFLIREGIGSLLARISADK
;
A
#
# COMPACT_ATOMS: atom_id res chain seq x y z
N MET A 1 -7.64 -37.48 5.77
CA MET A 1 -7.94 -37.27 4.33
C MET A 1 -8.82 -36.04 4.22
N ALA A 2 -8.47 -35.08 3.36
CA ALA A 2 -9.16 -33.78 3.26
C ALA A 2 -10.70 -33.84 3.19
N ARG A 3 -11.27 -34.82 2.47
CA ARG A 3 -12.74 -35.04 2.43
C ARG A 3 -13.35 -35.50 3.76
N ARG A 4 -12.64 -36.33 4.53
CA ARG A 4 -13.09 -36.82 5.85
C ARG A 4 -12.97 -35.75 6.92
N GLU A 5 -12.06 -34.81 6.72
CA GLU A 5 -11.80 -33.69 7.62
C GLU A 5 -12.62 -32.45 7.24
N GLY A 6 -13.54 -32.55 6.28
CA GLY A 6 -14.43 -31.45 5.91
C GLY A 6 -13.73 -30.23 5.31
N TRP A 7 -12.56 -30.42 4.67
CA TRP A 7 -11.82 -29.31 4.08
C TRP A 7 -12.66 -28.56 3.04
N ASN A 8 -12.65 -27.23 3.13
CA ASN A 8 -13.38 -26.39 2.19
C ASN A 8 -12.72 -26.53 0.81
N SER A 9 -13.50 -26.93 -0.19
CA SER A 9 -12.99 -27.30 -1.49
C SER A 9 -13.87 -26.81 -2.64
N ARG A 10 -13.25 -26.54 -3.78
CA ARG A 10 -13.92 -26.15 -5.01
C ARG A 10 -13.35 -26.89 -6.20
N ARG A 11 -14.17 -27.07 -7.24
CA ARG A 11 -13.71 -27.69 -8.49
C ARG A 11 -12.99 -26.67 -9.35
N ARG A 12 -11.80 -27.03 -9.84
CA ARG A 12 -11.03 -26.15 -10.73
C ARG A 12 -11.73 -26.05 -12.08
N LYS A 13 -11.91 -24.82 -12.58
CA LYS A 13 -12.50 -24.55 -13.90
C LYS A 13 -11.38 -24.55 -14.96
N GLY A 14 -11.70 -24.97 -16.19
CA GLY A 14 -10.78 -24.86 -17.33
C GLY A 14 -9.68 -25.93 -17.39
N VAL A 15 -9.85 -27.09 -16.73
CA VAL A 15 -8.85 -28.18 -16.74
C VAL A 15 -9.51 -29.48 -17.17
N GLN A 16 -8.87 -30.24 -18.05
CA GLN A 16 -9.32 -31.57 -18.46
C GLN A 16 -9.09 -32.55 -17.30
N GLY A 17 -10.14 -32.86 -16.53
CA GLY A 17 -10.09 -33.83 -15.44
C GLY A 17 -10.95 -33.47 -14.22
N LYS A 18 -10.73 -34.19 -13.10
CA LYS A 18 -11.37 -33.97 -11.79
C LYS A 18 -10.37 -33.31 -10.82
N ALA A 19 -9.90 -32.11 -11.14
CA ALA A 19 -9.03 -31.34 -10.24
C ALA A 19 -9.85 -30.56 -9.20
N LEU A 20 -9.41 -30.61 -7.94
CA LEU A 20 -10.03 -29.94 -6.80
C LEU A 20 -9.00 -29.01 -6.15
N GLU A 21 -9.43 -27.83 -5.75
CA GLU A 21 -8.65 -26.88 -4.95
C GLU A 21 -9.22 -26.83 -3.54
N TYR A 22 -8.36 -26.66 -2.53
CA TYR A 22 -8.75 -26.52 -1.13
C TYR A 22 -8.44 -25.12 -0.62
N HIS A 23 -9.26 -24.60 0.30
CA HIS A 23 -9.02 -23.32 0.94
C HIS A 23 -7.83 -23.40 1.92
N ILE A 24 -7.00 -22.35 1.99
CA ILE A 24 -5.81 -22.30 2.86
C ILE A 24 -6.17 -22.51 4.35
N ASP A 25 -7.33 -22.02 4.78
CA ASP A 25 -7.81 -22.20 6.16
C ASP A 25 -8.21 -23.64 6.50
N SER A 26 -8.29 -24.52 5.50
CA SER A 26 -8.50 -25.95 5.77
C SER A 26 -7.22 -26.65 6.24
N LEU A 27 -6.05 -26.00 6.13
CA LEU A 27 -4.80 -26.56 6.62
C LEU A 27 -4.72 -26.46 8.15
N PRO A 28 -4.12 -27.46 8.82
CA PRO A 28 -3.79 -27.35 10.24
C PRO A 28 -2.94 -26.11 10.52
N ALA A 29 -3.17 -25.47 11.68
CA ALA A 29 -2.49 -24.23 12.06
C ALA A 29 -0.95 -24.37 12.01
N GLY A 30 -0.41 -25.51 12.45
CA GLY A 30 1.03 -25.78 12.38
C GLY A 30 1.57 -25.81 10.94
N THR A 31 0.81 -26.37 10.00
CA THR A 31 1.17 -26.37 8.57
C THR A 31 1.13 -24.97 7.98
N ARG A 32 0.09 -24.18 8.30
CA ARG A 32 0.00 -22.79 7.84
C ARG A 32 1.18 -21.95 8.33
N ASN A 33 1.54 -22.07 9.62
CA ASN A 33 2.67 -21.34 10.20
C ASN A 33 3.99 -21.70 9.51
N LEU A 34 4.22 -22.99 9.22
CA LEU A 34 5.41 -23.42 8.50
C LEU A 34 5.45 -22.92 7.05
N LEU A 35 4.30 -22.81 6.39
CA LEU A 35 4.21 -22.24 5.04
C LEU A 35 4.54 -20.74 5.05
N VAL A 36 3.99 -19.98 6.00
CA VAL A 36 4.27 -18.55 6.17
C VAL A 36 5.77 -18.30 6.45
N LEU A 37 6.41 -19.12 7.28
CA LEU A 37 7.85 -19.01 7.57
C LEU A 37 8.75 -19.29 6.36
N LYS A 38 8.25 -20.04 5.37
CA LYS A 38 8.98 -20.38 4.14
C LYS A 38 8.64 -19.45 2.97
N GLU A 39 7.63 -18.63 3.12
CA GLU A 39 7.23 -17.67 2.10
C GLU A 39 8.22 -16.49 2.11
N GLU A 40 8.72 -16.13 0.94
CA GLU A 40 9.43 -14.87 0.79
C GLU A 40 8.39 -13.74 0.86
N PRO A 41 8.46 -12.85 1.86
CA PRO A 41 7.47 -11.80 1.99
C PRO A 41 7.53 -10.89 0.76
N ALA A 42 6.36 -10.58 0.21
CA ALA A 42 6.26 -9.56 -0.83
C ALA A 42 6.89 -8.26 -0.31
N SER A 43 7.87 -7.74 -1.05
CA SER A 43 8.48 -6.46 -0.72
C SER A 43 7.46 -5.36 -0.99
N TYR A 44 6.78 -4.89 0.05
CA TYR A 44 5.97 -3.68 -0.04
C TYR A 44 6.92 -2.47 -0.08
N GLN A 45 7.53 -2.25 -1.24
CA GLN A 45 8.27 -1.03 -1.53
C GLN A 45 7.25 0.00 -1.99
N VAL A 46 6.83 0.87 -1.07
CA VAL A 46 6.22 2.14 -1.46
C VAL A 46 7.30 2.90 -2.21
N GLU A 47 7.13 3.10 -3.52
CA GLU A 47 7.96 4.04 -4.27
C GLU A 47 7.81 5.41 -3.61
N ARG A 48 8.83 5.81 -2.83
CA ARG A 48 8.89 7.16 -2.31
C ARG A 48 9.17 8.06 -3.50
N LYS A 49 8.12 8.72 -4.00
CA LYS A 49 8.27 9.79 -4.98
C LYS A 49 9.21 10.84 -4.41
N ASP A 50 10.09 11.37 -5.25
CA ASP A 50 10.94 12.49 -4.89
C ASP A 50 10.06 13.64 -4.37
N PRO A 51 10.29 14.15 -3.15
CA PRO A 51 9.48 15.22 -2.58
C PRO A 51 9.37 16.44 -3.48
N LEU A 52 10.43 16.80 -4.22
CA LEU A 52 10.42 17.94 -5.13
C LEU A 52 9.48 17.70 -6.32
N VAL A 53 9.48 16.48 -6.87
CA VAL A 53 8.57 16.11 -7.96
C VAL A 53 7.12 16.24 -7.51
N VAL A 54 6.81 15.77 -6.30
CA VAL A 54 5.47 15.89 -5.72
C VAL A 54 5.08 17.36 -5.55
N TRP A 55 5.97 18.21 -5.04
CA TRP A 55 5.71 19.64 -4.90
C TRP A 55 5.46 20.34 -6.24
N ILE A 56 6.21 19.97 -7.29
CA ILE A 56 6.03 20.49 -8.64
C ILE A 56 4.66 20.07 -9.19
N GLU A 57 4.27 18.80 -9.03
CA GLU A 57 2.93 18.31 -9.43
C GLU A 57 1.83 19.12 -8.73
N TYR A 58 1.92 19.31 -7.42
CA TYR A 58 0.94 20.11 -6.67
C TYR A 58 0.88 21.57 -7.13
N TYR A 59 2.03 22.20 -7.40
CA TYR A 59 2.05 23.56 -7.94
C TYR A 59 1.25 23.67 -9.24
N TYR A 60 1.38 22.68 -10.13
CA TYR A 60 0.62 22.66 -11.39
C TYR A 60 -0.87 22.40 -11.20
N HIS A 61 -1.28 21.71 -10.14
CA HIS A 61 -2.68 21.52 -9.79
C HIS A 61 -3.36 22.76 -9.19
N LEU A 62 -2.60 23.73 -8.69
CA LEU A 62 -3.15 24.99 -8.18
C LEU A 62 -3.62 25.89 -9.33
N THR A 63 -4.76 26.55 -9.11
CA THR A 63 -5.23 27.68 -9.93
C THR A 63 -4.31 28.89 -9.76
N GLU A 64 -4.40 29.85 -10.69
CA GLU A 64 -3.60 31.09 -10.64
C GLU A 64 -3.78 31.85 -9.33
N CYS A 65 -5.04 32.02 -8.87
CA CYS A 65 -5.35 32.67 -7.60
C CYS A 65 -4.78 31.93 -6.38
N GLU A 66 -4.74 30.59 -6.41
CA GLU A 66 -4.17 29.80 -5.33
C GLU A 66 -2.63 29.90 -5.31
N ARG A 67 -1.99 29.90 -6.48
CA ARG A 67 -0.54 30.11 -6.60
C ARG A 67 -0.14 31.47 -6.05
N GLU A 68 -0.87 32.53 -6.40
CA GLU A 68 -0.61 33.88 -5.88
C GLU A 68 -0.70 33.92 -4.35
N LYS A 69 -1.72 33.30 -3.77
CA LYS A 69 -1.88 33.24 -2.30
C LYS A 69 -0.74 32.49 -1.64
N VAL A 70 -0.34 31.34 -2.19
CA VAL A 70 0.77 30.53 -1.66
C VAL A 70 2.08 31.30 -1.77
N LEU A 71 2.38 31.91 -2.91
CA LEU A 71 3.60 32.70 -3.10
C LEU A 71 3.62 33.94 -2.20
N ALA A 72 2.51 34.67 -2.09
CA ALA A 72 2.40 35.82 -1.18
C ALA A 72 2.62 35.41 0.28
N PHE A 73 2.08 34.26 0.70
CA PHE A 73 2.31 33.71 2.02
C PHE A 73 3.77 33.31 2.24
N LEU A 74 4.40 32.62 1.29
CA LEU A 74 5.81 32.22 1.36
C LEU A 74 6.75 33.43 1.42
N ILE A 75 6.42 34.51 0.70
CA ILE A 75 7.20 35.76 0.71
C ILE A 75 7.00 36.51 2.03
N ARG A 76 5.75 36.61 2.52
CA ARG A 76 5.43 37.39 3.73
C ARG A 76 5.90 36.72 5.01
N GLU A 77 5.69 35.41 5.14
CA GLU A 77 6.08 34.65 6.32
C GLU A 77 7.50 34.09 6.20
N GLY A 78 8.10 34.12 5.01
CA GLY A 78 9.40 33.53 4.74
C GLY A 78 9.40 32.00 4.88
N ILE A 79 10.39 31.35 4.25
CA ILE A 79 10.59 29.90 4.38
C ILE A 79 10.90 29.52 5.83
N GLY A 80 11.59 30.39 6.58
CA GLY A 80 11.94 30.15 7.99
C GLY A 80 10.72 30.01 8.90
N SER A 81 9.77 30.95 8.85
CA SER A 81 8.58 30.88 9.71
C SER A 81 7.60 29.79 9.25
N LEU A 82 7.55 29.51 7.94
CA LEU A 82 6.83 28.36 7.40
C LEU A 82 7.38 27.05 7.99
N LEU A 83 8.70 26.84 7.90
CA LEU A 83 9.34 25.64 8.44
C LEU A 83 9.12 25.52 9.95
N ALA A 84 9.15 26.63 10.69
CA ALA A 84 8.85 26.64 12.11
C ALA A 84 7.40 26.22 12.42
N ARG A 85 6.42 26.61 11.58
CA ARG A 85 5.02 26.19 11.75
C ARG A 85 4.78 24.74 11.35
N ILE A 86 5.49 24.25 10.33
CA ILE A 86 5.41 22.84 9.88
C ILE A 86 6.11 21.91 10.89
N SER A 87 7.19 22.37 11.54
CA SER A 87 7.92 21.59 12.54
C SER A 87 7.30 21.65 13.94
N ALA A 88 6.46 22.66 14.22
CA ALA A 88 5.80 22.85 15.52
C ALA A 88 4.58 21.94 15.76
N ASP A 89 4.18 21.11 14.79
CA ASP A 89 3.10 20.13 14.93
C ASP A 89 3.64 18.74 15.37
N LYS A 90 4.64 18.74 16.26
CA LYS A 90 5.18 17.55 16.94
C LYS A 90 5.00 17.64 18.44
#